data_AF-A0A352AQQ0-F1
#
_entry.id   AF-A0A352AQQ0-F1
#
_cell.length_a   1.000
_cell.length_b   1.000
_cell.length_c   1.000
_cell.angle_alpha   90.00
_cell.angle_beta   90.00
_cell.angle_gamma   90.00
#
_symmetry.space_group_name_H-M   'P 1'
#
loop_
_entity.id
_entity.type
_entity.pdbx_description
1 polymer ?
#
loop_
_entity_poly.entity_id
_entity_poly.type
_entity_poly.pdbx_seq_one_letter_code
_entity_poly.pdbx_strand_id
1 'polypeptide(L)'
;MGLSDGIAGFNPLPNVPSELDAIVHESPSDPNGIYPGLEFLNKAFNYQVLRDNLAGHLILHIATHGEFVPGSAYDSYLLLGNGEKLPIPDIQNLRDLSKIHLVVLSACETALGDTGQDGTEIAGLSYYFLNGGAKAVMASLWRVDDESTRLLMEGFYSNLAKTSTESPITKAQALRQAQLSFIQGNQTAVPTTDFRASVVVRPRPGTSTPANLAVGFSHPYYWAPFILIGNGL
;
A
#
# COMPACT_ATOMS: atom_id res chain seq x y z
N MET A 1 8.26 1.34 4.91
CA MET A 1 9.18 0.26 4.48
C MET A 1 8.73 -0.26 3.13
N GLY A 2 9.63 -0.74 2.27
CA GLY A 2 9.20 -1.27 0.98
C GLY A 2 10.27 -1.90 0.09
N LEU A 3 9.82 -2.47 -1.02
CA LEU A 3 10.65 -3.10 -2.06
C LEU A 3 10.44 -2.38 -3.38
N SER A 4 11.51 -1.79 -3.92
CA SER A 4 11.54 -1.13 -5.22
C SER A 4 12.25 -1.95 -6.30
N ASP A 5 13.32 -2.64 -5.94
CA ASP A 5 14.10 -3.44 -6.88
C ASP A 5 13.29 -4.64 -7.41
N GLY A 6 13.48 -4.97 -8.69
CA GLY A 6 12.96 -6.22 -9.26
C GLY A 6 13.72 -7.42 -8.67
N ILE A 7 13.03 -8.35 -8.03
CA ILE A 7 13.64 -9.51 -7.38
C ILE A 7 12.74 -10.75 -7.46
N ALA A 8 13.33 -11.95 -7.47
CA ALA A 8 12.61 -13.22 -7.40
C ALA A 8 11.50 -13.42 -8.45
N GLY A 9 11.68 -12.86 -9.65
CA GLY A 9 10.69 -12.95 -10.74
C GLY A 9 9.59 -11.88 -10.69
N PHE A 10 9.66 -10.94 -9.75
CA PHE A 10 8.78 -9.78 -9.67
C PHE A 10 9.40 -8.56 -10.36
N ASN A 11 8.55 -7.78 -11.05
CA ASN A 11 8.96 -6.53 -11.68
C ASN A 11 9.34 -5.48 -10.63
N PRO A 12 10.23 -4.54 -10.97
CA PRO A 12 10.55 -3.41 -10.09
C PRO A 12 9.31 -2.53 -9.83
N LEU A 13 9.32 -1.88 -8.67
CA LEU A 13 8.34 -0.91 -8.19
C LEU A 13 9.01 0.46 -8.06
N PRO A 14 9.26 1.17 -9.18
CA PRO A 14 10.09 2.38 -9.19
C PRO A 14 9.50 3.53 -8.37
N ASN A 15 8.19 3.53 -8.09
CA ASN A 15 7.54 4.59 -7.32
C ASN A 15 7.60 4.36 -5.80
N VAL A 16 8.04 3.19 -5.32
CA VAL A 16 8.14 2.90 -3.87
C VAL A 16 9.03 3.88 -3.12
N PRO A 17 10.25 4.22 -3.60
CA PRO A 17 11.09 5.19 -2.89
C PRO A 17 10.41 6.55 -2.77
N SER A 18 9.80 7.04 -3.86
CA SER A 18 9.05 8.31 -3.84
C SER A 18 7.76 8.24 -3.01
N GLU A 19 7.13 7.07 -2.90
CA GLU A 19 6.00 6.85 -1.98
C GLU A 19 6.43 7.01 -0.53
N LEU A 20 7.55 6.39 -0.14
CA LEU A 20 8.05 6.45 1.23
C LEU A 20 8.61 7.84 1.58
N ASP A 21 9.38 8.47 0.69
CA ASP A 21 9.94 9.82 0.86
C ASP A 21 8.85 10.88 1.06
N ALA A 22 7.69 10.72 0.42
CA ALA A 22 6.54 11.60 0.61
C ALA A 22 5.83 11.40 1.97
N ILE A 23 6.03 10.27 2.63
CA ILE A 23 5.32 9.90 3.87
C ILE A 23 6.22 10.13 5.09
N VAL A 24 7.48 9.71 5.01
CA VAL A 24 8.40 9.63 6.15
C VAL A 24 9.49 10.66 6.01
N HIS A 25 9.79 11.37 7.10
CA HIS A 25 11.03 12.13 7.22
C HIS A 25 11.84 11.64 8.42
N GLU A 26 13.15 11.43 8.22
CA GLU A 26 14.06 10.99 9.30
C GLU A 26 14.66 12.17 10.08
N SER A 27 14.63 13.37 9.49
CA SER A 27 15.12 14.61 10.10
C SER A 27 14.03 15.69 10.08
N PRO A 28 13.96 16.58 11.09
CA PRO A 28 13.08 17.76 11.04
C PRO A 28 13.40 18.75 9.92
N SER A 29 14.58 18.64 9.29
CA SER A 29 15.01 19.49 8.18
C SER A 29 14.64 18.94 6.80
N ASP A 30 14.09 17.74 6.75
CA ASP A 30 13.64 17.11 5.51
C ASP A 30 12.37 17.82 5.01
N PRO A 31 12.38 18.36 3.78
CA PRO A 31 11.26 19.10 3.26
C PRO A 31 10.13 18.22 2.68
N ASN A 32 10.34 16.92 2.51
CA ASN A 32 9.46 16.06 1.71
C ASN A 32 8.48 15.24 2.56
N GLY A 33 8.98 14.59 3.61
CA GLY A 33 8.17 13.67 4.42
C GLY A 33 7.14 14.37 5.33
N ILE A 34 6.01 13.71 5.54
CA ILE A 34 4.89 14.25 6.34
C ILE A 34 5.00 13.87 7.82
N TYR A 35 5.44 12.65 8.11
CA TYR A 35 5.52 12.09 9.47
C TYR A 35 6.96 11.74 9.86
N PRO A 36 7.37 11.99 11.11
CA PRO A 36 8.65 11.52 11.59
C PRO A 36 8.63 10.00 11.69
N GLY A 37 9.68 9.33 11.21
CA GLY A 37 9.74 7.88 11.24
C GLY A 37 11.05 7.30 10.73
N LEU A 38 11.01 6.01 10.43
CA LEU A 38 12.12 5.24 9.90
C LEU A 38 11.76 4.70 8.53
N GLU A 39 12.69 4.81 7.58
CA GLU A 39 12.57 4.23 6.27
C GLU A 39 13.48 3.01 6.09
N PHE A 40 12.93 1.94 5.48
CA PHE A 40 13.69 0.74 5.16
C PHE A 40 13.30 0.28 3.75
N LEU A 41 14.26 0.33 2.84
CA LEU A 41 14.09 -0.03 1.43
C LEU A 41 14.87 -1.28 1.04
N ASN A 42 14.33 -2.04 0.09
CA ASN A 42 14.97 -3.19 -0.54
C ASN A 42 15.52 -4.16 0.53
N LYS A 43 16.82 -4.50 0.49
CA LYS A 43 17.40 -5.47 1.45
C LYS A 43 17.26 -5.06 2.92
N ALA A 44 17.11 -3.76 3.21
CA ALA A 44 16.85 -3.28 4.57
C ALA A 44 15.41 -3.60 5.03
N PHE A 45 14.47 -3.78 4.09
CA PHE A 45 13.14 -4.30 4.37
C PHE A 45 13.16 -5.84 4.44
N ASN A 46 13.41 -6.37 5.63
CA ASN A 46 13.39 -7.80 5.93
C ASN A 46 12.60 -8.09 7.23
N TYR A 47 12.33 -9.37 7.51
CA TYR A 47 11.50 -9.77 8.64
C TYR A 47 12.05 -9.29 9.98
N GLN A 48 13.36 -9.41 10.19
CA GLN A 48 13.99 -9.03 11.45
C GLN A 48 13.85 -7.53 11.72
N VAL A 49 14.13 -6.71 10.71
CA VAL A 49 13.96 -5.25 10.80
C VAL A 49 12.51 -4.88 11.01
N LEU A 50 11.56 -5.49 10.28
CA LEU A 50 10.13 -5.26 10.50
C LEU A 50 9.74 -5.57 11.95
N ARG A 51 10.08 -6.77 12.43
CA ARG A 51 9.73 -7.25 13.78
C ARG A 51 10.28 -6.35 14.89
N ASP A 52 11.52 -5.92 14.76
CA ASP A 52 12.22 -5.17 15.82
C ASP A 52 11.82 -3.68 15.87
N ASN A 53 11.19 -3.15 14.82
CA ASN A 53 10.86 -1.72 14.71
C ASN A 53 9.35 -1.41 14.85
N LEU A 54 8.52 -2.36 15.28
CA LEU A 54 7.09 -2.10 15.52
C LEU A 54 6.85 -1.28 16.80
N ALA A 55 7.63 -1.54 17.84
CA ALA A 55 7.48 -0.87 19.13
C ALA A 55 7.77 0.63 19.00
N GLY A 56 6.92 1.46 19.63
CA GLY A 56 7.06 2.92 19.63
C GLY A 56 6.46 3.65 18.42
N HIS A 57 5.97 2.92 17.41
CA HIS A 57 5.32 3.51 16.24
C HIS A 57 3.80 3.39 16.31
N LEU A 58 3.11 4.34 15.69
CA LEU A 58 1.65 4.35 15.57
C LEU A 58 1.16 3.95 14.17
N ILE A 59 2.03 4.04 13.18
CA ILE A 59 1.72 3.76 11.77
C ILE A 59 2.78 2.82 11.23
N LEU A 60 2.34 1.74 10.59
CA LEU A 60 3.18 0.83 9.81
C LEU A 60 2.75 0.92 8.34
N HIS A 61 3.64 1.37 7.46
CA HIS A 61 3.38 1.42 6.03
C HIS A 61 4.33 0.47 5.29
N ILE A 62 3.75 -0.46 4.52
CA ILE A 62 4.47 -1.47 3.74
C ILE A 62 4.09 -1.31 2.26
N ALA A 63 5.05 -0.89 1.43
CA ALA A 63 4.90 -0.75 -0.01
C ALA A 63 5.70 -1.84 -0.75
N THR A 64 5.01 -2.85 -1.26
CA THR A 64 5.65 -4.04 -1.85
C THR A 64 4.69 -4.83 -2.75
N HIS A 65 5.15 -5.98 -3.26
CA HIS A 65 4.30 -6.99 -3.89
C HIS A 65 3.54 -7.80 -2.83
N GLY A 66 2.26 -8.03 -3.07
CA GLY A 66 1.43 -8.96 -2.31
C GLY A 66 0.85 -9.98 -3.26
N GLU A 67 0.75 -11.23 -2.81
CA GLU A 67 0.10 -12.29 -3.58
C GLU A 67 -0.84 -13.05 -2.65
N PHE A 68 -2.09 -13.11 -3.08
CA PHE A 68 -3.09 -13.99 -2.49
C PHE A 68 -3.03 -15.35 -3.21
N VAL A 69 -2.96 -16.43 -2.43
CA VAL A 69 -2.88 -17.80 -2.95
C VAL A 69 -4.22 -18.50 -2.71
N PRO A 70 -5.08 -18.65 -3.75
CA PRO A 70 -6.38 -19.31 -3.62
C PRO A 70 -6.23 -20.77 -3.18
N GLY A 71 -7.16 -21.25 -2.35
CA GLY A 71 -7.18 -22.61 -1.82
C GLY A 71 -6.11 -22.92 -0.76
N SER A 72 -5.13 -22.04 -0.55
CA SER A 72 -4.14 -22.13 0.53
C SER A 72 -3.80 -20.74 1.03
N ALA A 73 -4.74 -20.08 1.70
CA ALA A 73 -4.53 -18.68 2.04
C ALA A 73 -3.37 -18.46 3.04
N TYR A 74 -2.97 -19.46 3.86
CA TYR A 74 -1.75 -19.40 4.68
C TYR A 74 -0.45 -19.29 3.86
N ASP A 75 -0.48 -19.67 2.58
CA ASP A 75 0.62 -19.47 1.65
C ASP A 75 0.61 -18.08 1.00
N SER A 76 -0.42 -17.27 1.24
CA SER A 76 -0.46 -15.86 0.83
C SER A 76 0.59 -15.06 1.60
N TYR A 77 1.20 -14.07 0.92
CA TYR A 77 2.38 -13.42 1.45
C TYR A 77 2.57 -11.99 0.95
N LEU A 78 3.36 -11.23 1.71
CA LEU A 78 4.02 -10.02 1.24
C LEU A 78 5.45 -10.35 0.84
N LEU A 79 5.96 -9.75 -0.22
CA LEU A 79 7.36 -9.92 -0.61
C LEU A 79 8.24 -8.97 0.21
N LEU A 80 9.28 -9.51 0.85
CA LEU A 80 10.30 -8.72 1.53
C LEU A 80 11.37 -8.28 0.54
N GLY A 81 12.08 -7.19 0.83
CA GLY A 81 13.05 -6.63 -0.11
C GLY A 81 14.38 -7.38 -0.18
N ASN A 82 14.56 -8.43 0.61
CA ASN A 82 15.60 -9.45 0.42
C ASN A 82 15.15 -10.62 -0.50
N GLY A 83 13.90 -10.59 -1.00
CA GLY A 83 13.32 -11.61 -1.87
C GLY A 83 12.65 -12.76 -1.13
N GLU A 84 12.65 -12.74 0.21
CA GLU A 84 11.91 -13.72 1.02
C GLU A 84 10.42 -13.38 1.07
N LYS A 85 9.60 -14.39 1.36
CA LYS A 85 8.17 -14.23 1.56
C LYS A 85 7.91 -13.96 3.04
N LEU A 86 7.00 -13.04 3.34
CA LEU A 86 6.39 -12.84 4.64
C LEU A 86 4.98 -13.46 4.61
N PRO A 87 4.84 -14.77 4.90
CA PRO A 87 3.55 -15.45 4.89
C PRO A 87 2.74 -15.13 6.15
N ILE A 88 1.46 -15.51 6.14
CA ILE A 88 0.54 -15.30 7.26
C ILE A 88 1.06 -15.80 8.62
N PRO A 89 1.65 -17.01 8.75
CA PRO A 89 2.17 -17.47 10.05
C PRO A 89 3.23 -16.54 10.65
N ASP A 90 4.05 -15.91 9.81
CA ASP A 90 5.10 -15.00 10.26
C ASP A 90 4.52 -13.64 10.67
N ILE A 91 3.45 -13.20 10.00
CA ILE A 91 2.66 -12.02 10.40
C ILE A 91 2.02 -12.26 11.78
N GLN A 92 1.49 -13.46 12.04
CA GLN A 92 0.94 -13.82 13.36
C GLN A 92 2.00 -13.86 14.47
N ASN A 93 3.28 -14.01 14.10
CA ASN A 93 4.40 -13.96 15.03
C ASN A 93 4.89 -12.54 15.32
N LEU A 94 4.44 -11.53 14.58
CA LEU A 94 4.69 -10.14 14.93
C LEU A 94 4.10 -9.83 16.31
N ARG A 95 4.85 -9.06 17.09
CA ARG A 95 4.46 -8.59 18.43
C ARG A 95 4.31 -7.07 18.40
N ASP A 96 3.76 -6.50 19.45
CA ASP A 96 3.65 -5.04 19.65
C ASP A 96 2.78 -4.26 18.65
N LEU A 97 1.96 -4.95 17.85
CA LEU A 97 0.97 -4.30 16.99
C LEU A 97 -0.16 -3.60 17.77
N SER A 98 -0.30 -3.85 19.08
CA SER A 98 -1.36 -3.26 19.92
C SER A 98 -1.36 -1.72 19.99
N LYS A 99 -0.19 -1.10 19.75
CA LYS A 99 0.01 0.36 19.69
C LYS A 99 -0.10 0.92 18.27
N ILE A 100 -0.09 0.06 17.25
CA ILE A 100 -0.26 0.47 15.86
C ILE A 100 -1.72 0.85 15.62
N HIS A 101 -1.94 2.13 15.35
CA HIS A 101 -3.25 2.68 15.05
C HIS A 101 -3.64 2.49 13.59
N LEU A 102 -2.66 2.31 12.70
CA LEU A 102 -2.89 2.10 11.28
C LEU A 102 -1.77 1.25 10.68
N VAL A 103 -2.12 0.14 10.04
CA VAL A 103 -1.26 -0.55 9.08
C VAL A 103 -1.73 -0.19 7.67
N VAL A 104 -0.83 0.19 6.78
CA VAL A 104 -1.11 0.42 5.36
C VAL A 104 -0.36 -0.63 4.55
N LEU A 105 -1.10 -1.49 3.88
CA LEU A 105 -0.59 -2.49 2.94
C LEU A 105 -0.74 -1.94 1.52
N SER A 106 0.29 -1.19 1.08
CA SER A 106 0.43 -0.68 -0.29
C SER A 106 0.96 -1.79 -1.20
N ALA A 107 0.13 -2.83 -1.35
CA ALA A 107 0.44 -4.08 -2.04
C ALA A 107 -0.83 -4.73 -2.59
N CYS A 108 -0.69 -5.44 -3.71
CA CYS A 108 -1.80 -6.09 -4.44
C CYS A 108 -2.53 -7.12 -3.57
N GLU A 109 -3.86 -7.19 -3.72
CA GLU A 109 -4.72 -8.29 -3.24
C GLU A 109 -4.64 -8.58 -1.74
N THR A 110 -4.24 -7.59 -0.94
CA THR A 110 -3.99 -7.75 0.51
C THR A 110 -5.26 -7.80 1.36
N ALA A 111 -6.41 -7.40 0.80
CA ALA A 111 -7.72 -7.47 1.44
C ALA A 111 -8.56 -8.68 0.96
N LEU A 112 -8.09 -9.47 -0.01
CA LEU A 112 -8.82 -10.66 -0.48
C LEU A 112 -8.69 -11.81 0.52
N GLY A 113 -9.83 -12.44 0.81
CA GLY A 113 -9.94 -13.72 1.52
C GLY A 113 -10.47 -14.81 0.60
N ASP A 114 -10.41 -16.07 1.03
CA ASP A 114 -10.99 -17.22 0.30
C ASP A 114 -12.07 -17.92 1.13
N THR A 115 -12.83 -18.80 0.48
CA THR A 115 -13.51 -19.88 1.19
C THR A 115 -12.61 -21.13 1.12
N GLY A 116 -12.19 -21.63 2.28
CA GLY A 116 -11.43 -22.87 2.39
C GLY A 116 -12.18 -24.05 1.77
N GLN A 117 -11.45 -25.11 1.41
CA GLN A 117 -12.03 -26.32 0.82
C GLN A 117 -13.06 -27.02 1.73
N ASP A 118 -13.04 -26.68 3.03
CA ASP A 118 -13.95 -27.13 4.08
C ASP A 118 -15.11 -26.15 4.37
N GLY A 119 -15.23 -25.06 3.61
CA GLY A 119 -16.24 -24.02 3.81
C GLY A 119 -15.86 -22.96 4.86
N THR A 120 -14.65 -23.00 5.41
CA THR A 120 -14.17 -22.02 6.39
C THR A 120 -13.76 -20.72 5.69
N GLU A 121 -14.27 -19.57 6.14
CA GLU A 121 -13.80 -18.27 5.63
C GLU A 121 -12.33 -18.07 6.00
N ILE A 122 -11.47 -17.88 5.00
CA ILE A 122 -10.07 -17.53 5.19
C ILE A 122 -9.92 -16.04 4.98
N ALA A 123 -9.67 -15.33 6.07
CA ALA A 123 -9.50 -13.90 6.04
C ALA A 123 -8.20 -13.50 5.31
N GLY A 124 -8.21 -12.36 4.61
CA GLY A 124 -7.04 -11.85 3.90
C GLY A 124 -5.89 -11.41 4.81
N LEU A 125 -4.72 -11.10 4.24
CA LEU A 125 -3.51 -10.68 4.98
C LEU A 125 -3.81 -9.56 6.00
N SER A 126 -4.70 -8.63 5.65
CA SER A 126 -5.15 -7.54 6.52
C SER A 126 -5.73 -7.98 7.87
N TYR A 127 -6.43 -9.12 7.92
CA TYR A 127 -7.02 -9.66 9.14
C TYR A 127 -5.96 -10.03 10.18
N TYR A 128 -4.82 -10.57 9.75
CA TYR A 128 -3.79 -11.05 10.68
C TYR A 128 -3.07 -9.89 11.39
N PHE A 129 -2.99 -8.72 10.75
CA PHE A 129 -2.54 -7.49 11.41
C PHE A 129 -3.55 -6.99 12.45
N LEU A 130 -4.86 -7.04 12.14
CA LEU A 130 -5.93 -6.70 13.10
C LEU A 130 -5.93 -7.67 14.29
N ASN A 131 -5.84 -8.97 14.03
CA ASN A 131 -5.78 -10.00 15.06
C ASN A 131 -4.52 -9.88 15.93
N GLY A 132 -3.42 -9.40 15.36
CA GLY A 132 -2.21 -9.04 16.10
C GLY A 132 -2.34 -7.81 17.02
N GLY A 133 -3.41 -7.03 16.88
CA GLY A 133 -3.77 -5.91 17.76
C GLY A 133 -3.79 -4.53 17.11
N ALA A 134 -3.46 -4.43 15.81
CA ALA A 134 -3.56 -3.18 15.07
C ALA A 134 -5.00 -2.65 15.08
N LYS A 135 -5.18 -1.34 15.23
CA LYS A 135 -6.53 -0.75 15.33
C LYS A 135 -7.26 -0.65 14.00
N ALA A 136 -6.52 -0.39 12.93
CA ALA A 136 -7.04 -0.32 11.58
C ALA A 136 -6.01 -0.81 10.58
N VAL A 137 -6.49 -1.35 9.47
CA VAL A 137 -5.66 -1.77 8.34
C VAL A 137 -6.26 -1.21 7.05
N MET A 138 -5.44 -0.53 6.26
CA MET A 138 -5.73 -0.19 4.87
C MET A 138 -5.11 -1.26 3.97
N ALA A 139 -5.91 -1.84 3.08
CA ALA A 139 -5.48 -2.93 2.20
C ALA A 139 -6.22 -2.87 0.86
N SER A 140 -5.68 -3.55 -0.16
CA SER A 140 -6.18 -3.50 -1.53
C SER A 140 -7.01 -4.73 -1.90
N LEU A 141 -8.12 -4.53 -2.59
CA LEU A 141 -9.04 -5.59 -3.04
C LEU A 141 -8.61 -6.26 -4.36
N TRP A 142 -7.81 -5.59 -5.18
CA TRP A 142 -7.29 -6.13 -6.44
C TRP A 142 -5.87 -5.63 -6.68
N ARG A 143 -5.27 -6.06 -7.80
CA ARG A 143 -3.96 -5.59 -8.25
C ARG A 143 -3.98 -4.09 -8.51
N VAL A 144 -3.02 -3.38 -7.94
CA VAL A 144 -2.95 -1.91 -8.01
C VAL A 144 -1.84 -1.46 -8.95
N ASP A 145 -1.99 -0.27 -9.51
CA ASP A 145 -0.94 0.38 -10.31
C ASP A 145 0.08 1.07 -9.40
N ASP A 146 1.37 1.06 -9.77
CA ASP A 146 2.46 1.58 -8.94
C ASP A 146 2.39 3.10 -8.76
N GLU A 147 2.20 3.84 -9.86
CA GLU A 147 2.20 5.29 -9.87
C GLU A 147 0.91 5.85 -9.25
N SER A 148 -0.24 5.26 -9.59
CA SER A 148 -1.51 5.67 -9.02
C SER A 148 -1.57 5.40 -7.51
N THR A 149 -0.97 4.30 -7.05
CA THR A 149 -0.89 3.98 -5.62
C THR A 149 -0.03 4.98 -4.87
N ARG A 150 1.16 5.34 -5.40
CA ARG A 150 2.00 6.39 -4.81
C ARG A 150 1.22 7.68 -4.59
N LEU A 151 0.55 8.17 -5.65
CA LEU A 151 -0.25 9.40 -5.59
C LEU A 151 -1.41 9.31 -4.61
N LEU A 152 -2.08 8.15 -4.52
CA LEU A 152 -3.16 7.93 -3.57
C LEU A 152 -2.65 7.96 -2.12
N MET A 153 -1.51 7.34 -1.84
CA MET A 153 -0.90 7.30 -0.51
C MET A 153 -0.39 8.67 -0.08
N GLU A 154 0.28 9.40 -0.97
CA GLU A 154 0.69 10.79 -0.75
C GLU A 154 -0.51 11.67 -0.41
N GLY A 155 -1.60 11.58 -1.19
CA GLY A 155 -2.84 12.31 -0.93
C GLY A 155 -3.51 11.89 0.37
N PHE A 156 -3.53 10.58 0.69
CA PHE A 156 -4.09 10.06 1.92
C PHE A 156 -3.37 10.62 3.15
N TYR A 157 -2.04 10.51 3.22
CA TYR A 157 -1.26 11.01 4.34
C TYR A 157 -1.29 12.53 4.44
N SER A 158 -1.25 13.24 3.31
CA SER A 158 -1.41 14.70 3.27
C SER A 158 -2.75 15.16 3.85
N ASN A 159 -3.82 14.42 3.58
CA ASN A 159 -5.13 14.72 4.16
C ASN A 159 -5.21 14.33 5.63
N LEU A 160 -4.61 13.21 6.03
CA LEU A 160 -4.59 12.76 7.42
C LEU A 160 -3.81 13.73 8.32
N ALA A 161 -2.71 14.31 7.83
CA ALA A 161 -1.88 15.25 8.57
C ALA A 161 -2.56 16.61 8.84
N LYS A 162 -3.64 16.93 8.12
CA LYS A 162 -4.44 18.14 8.38
C LYS A 162 -5.32 18.02 9.63
N THR A 163 -5.36 16.85 10.27
CA THR A 163 -6.12 16.67 11.52
C THR A 163 -5.63 17.61 12.61
N SER A 164 -6.56 18.29 13.28
CA SER A 164 -6.26 19.14 14.43
C SER A 164 -7.24 18.89 15.57
N THR A 165 -6.99 19.47 16.74
CA THR A 165 -7.92 19.40 17.88
C THR A 165 -9.26 20.07 17.59
N GLU A 166 -9.28 21.07 16.71
CA GLU A 166 -10.49 21.83 16.35
C GLU A 166 -11.23 21.21 15.16
N SER A 167 -10.51 20.54 14.27
CA SER A 167 -11.06 19.86 13.10
C SER A 167 -10.39 18.48 12.95
N PRO A 168 -10.87 17.48 13.71
CA PRO A 168 -10.31 16.13 13.60
C PRO A 168 -10.65 15.53 12.23
N ILE A 169 -9.64 14.94 11.58
CA ILE A 169 -9.81 14.20 10.33
C ILE A 169 -9.60 12.72 10.61
N THR A 170 -10.63 11.93 10.34
CA THR A 170 -10.56 10.47 10.49
C THR A 170 -9.80 9.83 9.33
N LYS A 171 -9.33 8.60 9.52
CA LYS A 171 -8.64 7.84 8.45
C LYS A 171 -9.57 7.63 7.26
N ALA A 172 -10.84 7.35 7.52
CA ALA A 172 -11.85 7.20 6.47
C ALA A 172 -12.08 8.50 5.69
N GLN A 173 -12.10 9.65 6.36
CA GLN A 173 -12.22 10.96 5.69
C GLN A 173 -11.00 11.26 4.83
N ALA A 174 -9.79 11.01 5.34
CA ALA A 174 -8.56 11.21 4.60
C ALA A 174 -8.50 10.35 3.33
N LEU A 175 -8.87 9.05 3.43
CA LEU A 175 -8.92 8.15 2.27
C LEU A 175 -9.96 8.61 1.25
N ARG A 176 -11.16 8.98 1.71
CA ARG A 176 -12.22 9.50 0.84
C ARG A 176 -11.78 10.75 0.09
N GLN A 177 -11.11 11.69 0.76
CA GLN A 177 -10.61 12.91 0.12
C GLN A 177 -9.55 12.61 -0.95
N ALA A 178 -8.66 11.64 -0.70
CA ALA A 178 -7.71 11.18 -1.70
C ALA A 178 -8.43 10.53 -2.91
N GLN A 179 -9.41 9.65 -2.69
CA GLN A 179 -10.19 9.04 -3.77
C GLN A 179 -10.98 10.08 -4.59
N LEU A 180 -11.54 11.11 -3.95
CA LEU A 180 -12.25 12.18 -4.63
C LEU A 180 -11.34 13.03 -5.53
N SER A 181 -10.06 13.20 -5.19
CA SER A 181 -9.12 13.95 -6.04
C SER A 181 -8.86 13.23 -7.36
N PHE A 182 -8.85 11.89 -7.34
CA PHE A 182 -8.75 11.06 -8.55
C PHE A 182 -10.01 11.18 -9.40
N ILE A 183 -11.20 11.09 -8.80
CA ILE A 183 -12.49 11.23 -9.50
C ILE A 183 -12.60 12.57 -10.22
N GLN A 184 -12.09 13.64 -9.61
CA GLN A 184 -12.11 15.00 -10.18
C GLN A 184 -11.10 15.21 -11.32
N GLY A 185 -10.23 14.22 -11.60
CA GLY A 185 -9.23 14.30 -12.66
C GLY A 185 -7.99 15.13 -12.29
N ASN A 186 -7.79 15.42 -11.00
CA ASN A 186 -6.66 16.24 -10.54
C ASN A 186 -5.34 15.45 -10.48
N GLN A 187 -5.35 14.17 -10.85
CA GLN A 187 -4.21 13.26 -10.80
C GLN A 187 -3.91 12.76 -12.21
N THR A 188 -2.73 13.13 -12.72
CA THR A 188 -2.26 12.74 -14.06
C THR A 188 -0.89 12.08 -13.96
N ALA A 189 -0.71 10.98 -14.67
CA ALA A 189 0.58 10.30 -14.77
C ALA A 189 1.53 11.00 -15.76
N VAL A 190 2.84 10.86 -15.54
CA VAL A 190 3.81 10.89 -16.64
C VAL A 190 3.97 9.43 -17.08
N PRO A 191 3.69 9.06 -18.34
CA PRO A 191 3.71 7.66 -18.75
C PRO A 191 5.11 7.07 -18.59
N THR A 192 5.31 6.26 -17.54
CA THR A 192 6.44 5.35 -17.38
C THR A 192 6.06 3.96 -17.91
N THR A 193 6.99 3.03 -18.09
CA THR A 193 6.70 1.70 -18.68
C THR A 193 6.62 0.56 -17.66
N ASP A 194 6.86 0.84 -16.38
CA ASP A 194 7.09 -0.17 -15.35
C ASP A 194 5.97 -0.14 -14.31
N PHE A 195 4.90 -0.89 -14.56
CA PHE A 195 3.69 -0.88 -13.75
C PHE A 195 3.43 -2.22 -13.05
N ARG A 196 3.03 -2.17 -11.77
CA ARG A 196 2.53 -3.33 -10.97
C ARG A 196 1.34 -4.04 -11.63
N ALA A 197 0.47 -3.25 -12.27
CA ALA A 197 -0.59 -3.69 -13.16
C ALA A 197 -1.12 -2.48 -13.96
N SER A 198 -0.88 -2.45 -15.28
CA SER A 198 -1.35 -1.37 -16.17
C SER A 198 -2.56 -1.77 -17.00
N VAL A 199 -3.49 -0.84 -17.22
CA VAL A 199 -4.42 -0.91 -18.36
C VAL A 199 -3.71 -0.34 -19.59
N VAL A 200 -3.27 -1.20 -20.51
CA VAL A 200 -2.65 -0.74 -21.77
C VAL A 200 -3.74 -0.35 -22.75
N VAL A 201 -3.89 0.96 -23.01
CA VAL A 201 -4.70 1.45 -24.13
C VAL A 201 -3.91 1.17 -25.41
N ARG A 202 -4.30 0.13 -26.15
CA ARG A 202 -3.71 -0.16 -27.47
C ARG A 202 -4.40 0.71 -28.54
N PRO A 203 -3.65 1.49 -29.35
CA PRO A 203 -4.23 2.17 -30.49
C PRO A 203 -4.83 1.17 -31.47
N ARG A 204 -5.89 1.58 -32.16
CA ARG A 204 -6.42 0.80 -33.28
C ARG A 204 -5.33 0.72 -34.38
N PRO A 205 -5.15 -0.43 -35.06
CA PRO A 205 -4.21 -0.52 -36.17
C PRO A 205 -4.45 0.61 -37.18
N GLY A 206 -3.40 1.41 -37.46
CA GLY A 206 -3.47 2.59 -38.33
C GLY A 206 -3.68 3.94 -37.62
N THR A 207 -3.71 3.98 -36.28
CA THR A 207 -3.76 5.24 -35.50
C THR A 207 -2.46 5.42 -34.71
N SER A 208 -1.88 6.63 -34.74
CA SER A 208 -0.77 7.00 -33.87
C SER A 208 -1.28 7.32 -32.47
N THR A 209 -0.59 6.82 -31.44
CA THR A 209 -0.79 7.29 -30.06
C THR A 209 -0.28 8.73 -29.99
N PRO A 210 -1.09 9.72 -29.57
CA PRO A 210 -0.56 11.05 -29.26
C PRO A 210 0.54 10.91 -28.21
N ALA A 211 1.68 11.56 -28.41
CA ALA A 211 2.86 11.47 -27.55
C ALA A 211 2.65 11.98 -26.10
N ASN A 212 1.48 12.54 -25.80
CA ASN A 212 1.09 13.12 -24.52
C ASN A 212 -0.35 12.75 -24.14
N LEU A 213 -0.72 11.47 -24.22
CA LEU A 213 -1.88 11.01 -23.47
C LEU A 213 -1.48 10.91 -22.00
N ALA A 214 -1.65 12.00 -21.25
CA ALA A 214 -1.75 11.91 -19.81
C ALA A 214 -2.86 10.89 -19.52
N VAL A 215 -2.49 9.70 -19.05
CA VAL A 215 -3.47 8.70 -18.64
C VAL A 215 -4.06 9.23 -17.34
N GLY A 216 -5.26 9.76 -17.41
CA GLY A 216 -5.98 10.23 -16.23
C GLY A 216 -6.27 9.05 -15.32
N PHE A 217 -5.98 9.19 -14.02
CA PHE A 217 -6.25 8.15 -13.03
C PHE A 217 -7.69 8.19 -12.49
N SER A 218 -8.63 8.83 -13.19
CA SER A 218 -10.02 8.95 -12.73
C SER A 218 -10.80 7.63 -12.74
N HIS A 219 -10.36 6.64 -13.51
CA HIS A 219 -11.00 5.33 -13.56
C HIS A 219 -10.90 4.61 -12.19
N PRO A 220 -11.99 4.02 -11.67
CA PRO A 220 -12.03 3.37 -10.34
C PRO A 220 -10.94 2.35 -10.07
N TYR A 221 -10.45 1.68 -11.12
CA TYR A 221 -9.30 0.78 -11.05
C TYR A 221 -8.11 1.35 -10.25
N TYR A 222 -7.84 2.66 -10.38
CA TYR A 222 -6.66 3.31 -9.83
C TYR A 222 -6.79 3.78 -8.37
N TRP A 223 -8.01 3.91 -7.84
CA TRP A 223 -8.24 4.51 -6.51
C TRP A 223 -9.24 3.76 -5.62
N ALA A 224 -10.15 2.98 -6.21
CA ALA A 224 -11.15 2.20 -5.47
C ALA A 224 -10.65 0.88 -4.83
N PRO A 225 -9.46 0.30 -5.13
CA PRO A 225 -9.09 -0.97 -4.50
C PRO A 225 -8.85 -0.85 -3.00
N PHE A 226 -8.43 0.32 -2.52
CA PHE A 226 -8.05 0.51 -1.12
C PHE A 226 -9.28 0.71 -0.23
N ILE A 227 -9.39 -0.14 0.78
CA ILE A 227 -10.42 -0.07 1.81
C ILE A 227 -9.77 0.02 3.20
N LEU A 228 -10.50 0.59 4.16
CA LEU A 228 -10.12 0.63 5.57
C LEU A 228 -10.95 -0.38 6.36
N ILE A 229 -10.26 -1.24 7.11
CA ILE A 229 -10.86 -2.30 7.95
C ILE A 229 -10.48 -2.03 9.41
N GLY A 230 -11.41 -2.22 10.34
CA GLY A 230 -11.20 -1.95 11.78
C GLY A 230 -11.67 -0.56 12.20
N ASN A 231 -11.03 0.01 13.24
CA ASN A 231 -11.38 1.34 13.75
C ASN A 231 -10.82 2.46 12.86
N GLY A 232 -11.55 2.77 11.80
CA GLY A 232 -11.22 3.85 10.86
C GLY A 232 -11.65 5.26 11.29
N LEU A 233 -12.25 5.41 12.48
CA LEU A 233 -12.79 6.65 13.03
C LEU A 233 -11.77 7.39 13.91
#